data_AF-A0A703FXA5-F1
#
_entry.id   AF-A0A703FXA5-F1
#
_cell.length_a   1.000
_cell.length_b   1.000
_cell.length_c   1.000
_cell.angle_alpha   90.00
_cell.angle_beta   90.00
_cell.angle_gamma   90.00
#
_symmetry.space_group_name_H-M   'P 1'
#
loop_
_entity.id
_entity.type
_entity.pdbx_description
1 polymer ?
#
loop_
_entity_poly.entity_id
_entity_poly.type
_entity_poly.pdbx_seq_one_letter_code
_entity_poly.pdbx_strand_id
1 'polypeptide(L)' 'EHSHYLRIYMGHLRQKLEQDPTRPRHFITETGIGYRFMP' A
#
# COMPACT_ATOMS: atom_id res chain seq x y z
N GLU A 1 -3.20 -17.04 -3.32
CA GLU A 1 -2.37 -17.09 -2.08
C GLU A 1 -1.52 -15.83 -1.91
N HIS A 2 -0.79 -15.40 -2.94
CA HIS A 2 0.09 -14.21 -2.89
C HIS A 2 -0.62 -12.87 -2.64
N SER A 3 -1.87 -12.70 -3.07
CA SER A 3 -2.60 -11.43 -2.92
C SER A 3 -2.83 -11.03 -1.46
N HIS A 4 -3.01 -12.01 -0.56
CA HIS A 4 -3.16 -11.73 0.87
C HIS A 4 -1.84 -11.20 1.46
N TYR A 5 -0.72 -11.83 1.11
CA TYR A 5 0.61 -11.40 1.53
C TYR A 5 0.93 -9.98 1.05
N LEU A 6 0.64 -9.66 -0.22
CA LEU A 6 0.88 -8.32 -0.76
C LEU A 6 0.16 -7.24 0.04
N ARG A 7 -1.10 -7.49 0.44
CA ARG A 7 -1.89 -6.53 1.24
C ARG A 7 -1.29 -6.31 2.63
N ILE A 8 -0.84 -7.38 3.28
CA ILE A 8 -0.19 -7.29 4.60
C ILE A 8 1.10 -6.48 4.51
N TYR A 9 1.98 -6.83 3.56
CA TYR A 9 3.25 -6.13 3.38
C TYR A 9 3.05 -4.66 2.97
N MET A 10 2.05 -4.34 2.14
CA MET A 10 1.70 -2.96 1.83
C MET A 10 1.23 -2.19 3.06
N GLY A 11 0.51 -2.84 3.98
CA GLY A 11 0.17 -2.27 5.28
C GLY A 11 1.43 -1.92 6.10
N HIS A 12 2.38 -2.84 6.19
CA HIS A 12 3.65 -2.60 6.88
C HIS A 12 4.50 -1.50 6.24
N LEU A 13 4.54 -1.42 4.90
CA LEU A 13 5.26 -0.35 4.20
C LEU A 13 4.67 1.02 4.49
N ARG A 14 3.34 1.15 4.40
CA ARG A 14 2.64 2.40 4.72
C ARG A 14 2.89 2.85 6.15
N GLN A 15 2.84 1.93 7.12
CA GLN A 15 3.14 2.24 8.52
C GLN A 15 4.55 2.78 8.75
N LYS A 16 5.51 2.38 7.91
CA LYS A 16 6.92 2.78 8.05
C LYS A 16 7.29 4.04 7.26
N LEU A 17 6.61 4.28 6.14
CA LEU A 17 7.06 5.25 5.12
C LEU A 17 6.05 6.36 4.84
N GLU A 18 4.76 6.17 5.11
CA GLU A 18 3.77 7.23 4.98
C GLU A 18 3.72 8.07 6.25
N GLN A 19 3.47 9.36 6.10
CA GLN A 19 3.22 10.26 7.23
C GLN A 19 1.93 9.89 7.97
N ASP A 20 0.88 9.54 7.21
CA ASP A 20 -0.37 8.98 7.74
C ASP A 20 -0.71 7.69 6.95
N PRO A 21 -0.57 6.51 7.57
CA PRO A 21 -0.84 5.22 6.92
C PRO A 21 -2.29 5.05 6.45
N THR A 22 -3.24 5.77 7.05
CA THR A 22 -4.66 5.73 6.69
C THR A 22 -4.98 6.60 5.48
N ARG A 23 -4.07 7.53 5.14
CA ARG A 23 -4.18 8.46 4.01
C ARG A 23 -2.91 8.40 3.15
N PRO A 24 -2.62 7.24 2.51
CA PRO A 24 -1.38 7.04 1.77
C PRO A 24 -1.27 8.00 0.58
N ARG A 25 -0.09 8.60 0.40
CA ARG A 25 0.21 9.52 -0.71
C ARG A 25 1.11 8.88 -1.75
N HIS A 26 1.99 7.96 -1.34
CA HIS A 26 2.98 7.33 -2.19
C HIS A 26 2.56 5.91 -2.57
N PHE A 27 1.96 5.15 -1.65
CA PHE A 27 1.54 3.77 -1.90
C PHE A 27 0.03 3.69 -2.13
N ILE A 28 -0.43 3.90 -3.36
CA ILE A 28 -1.86 3.97 -3.71
C ILE A 28 -2.42 2.58 -4.03
N THR A 29 -3.64 2.30 -3.56
CA THR A 29 -4.39 1.11 -3.97
C THR A 29 -5.27 1.44 -5.17
N GLU A 30 -5.09 0.72 -6.26
CA GLU A 30 -5.96 0.74 -7.43
C GLU A 30 -6.88 -0.47 -7.41
N THR A 31 -8.15 -0.23 -7.05
CA THR A 31 -9.17 -1.28 -6.95
C THR A 31 -9.29 -2.04 -8.27
N GLY A 32 -9.19 -3.38 -8.20
CA GLY A 32 -9.27 -4.26 -9.36
C GLY A 32 -7.96 -4.42 -10.15
N ILE A 33 -6.92 -3.63 -9.83
CA ILE A 33 -5.61 -3.68 -10.52
C ILE A 33 -4.50 -4.09 -9.55
N GLY A 34 -4.35 -3.39 -8.43
CA GLY A 34 -3.27 -3.64 -7.48
C GLY A 34 -2.80 -2.38 -6.75
N TYR A 35 -1.50 -2.13 -6.77
CA TYR A 35 -0.87 -1.00 -6.08
C TYR A 35 0.01 -0.20 -7.04
N ARG A 36 0.04 1.12 -6.85
CA ARG A 36 0.88 2.05 -7.60
C ARG A 36 1.71 2.89 -6.65
N PHE A 37 2.96 3.09 -7.02
CA PHE A 37 3.84 4.03 -6.36
C PHE A 37 3.70 5.42 -7.01
N MET A 38 3.58 6.46 -6.19
CA MET A 38 3.58 7.85 -6.61
C MET A 38 4.72 8.60 -5.89
N PRO A 39 5.53 9.39 -6.63
CA PRO A 39 6.61 10.19 -6.05
C PRO A 39 6.08 11.39 -5.24
#